data_AF-A0A8I1WCE6-F1
#
_entry.id   AF-A0A8I1WCE6-F1
#
_cell.length_a   1.000
_cell.length_b   1.000
_cell.length_c   1.000
_cell.angle_alpha   90.00
_cell.angle_beta   90.00
_cell.angle_gamma   90.00
#
_symmetry.space_group_name_H-M   'P 1'
#
loop_
_entity.id
_entity.type
_entity.pdbx_description
1 polymer ?
#
loop_
_entity_poly.entity_id
_entity_poly.type
_entity_poly.pdbx_seq_one_letter_code
_entity_poly.pdbx_strand_id
1 'polypeptide(L)'
;DLPYLNLLREMNPFLGGRAIRICLDRREILRTRLRAILRASAFGKLRILFPMVISVEEVRTRRAERVTLKLELTAEGHAFDGSIEVGVMVETPATAAIAPQPAEEVEFLSIRTNHLNQYTTALNRGK
;
A
#
# COMPACT_ATOMS: atom_id res chain seq x y z
N ASP A 1 5.78 -9.02 -15.94
CA ASP A 1 5.22 -10.13 -15.15
C ASP A 1 6.10 -10.49 -13.98
N LEU A 2 5.50 -11.10 -12.94
CA LEU A 2 6.21 -11.72 -11.81
C LEU A 2 5.93 -13.24 -11.86
N PRO A 3 6.71 -14.03 -12.63
CA PRO A 3 6.39 -15.42 -12.94
C PRO A 3 6.24 -16.30 -11.70
N TYR A 4 6.99 -16.00 -10.63
CA TYR A 4 6.97 -16.74 -9.37
C TYR A 4 5.69 -16.57 -8.54
N LEU A 5 4.81 -15.62 -8.88
CA LEU A 5 3.55 -15.43 -8.17
C LEU A 5 2.39 -16.29 -8.72
N ASN A 6 2.55 -16.94 -9.87
CA ASN A 6 1.51 -17.74 -10.54
C ASN A 6 0.15 -17.00 -10.57
N LEU A 7 0.16 -15.75 -11.01
CA LEU A 7 -1.07 -14.96 -11.15
C LEU A 7 -1.87 -15.48 -12.34
N LEU A 8 -3.18 -15.62 -12.17
CA LEU A 8 -4.09 -15.94 -13.27
C LEU A 8 -4.00 -14.86 -14.34
N ARG A 9 -4.04 -15.27 -15.62
CA ARG A 9 -4.04 -14.33 -16.74
C ARG A 9 -5.39 -13.64 -16.81
N GLU A 10 -5.42 -12.35 -16.50
CA GLU A 10 -6.64 -11.53 -16.54
C GLU A 10 -6.84 -10.87 -17.91
N MET A 11 -8.11 -10.67 -18.28
CA MET A 11 -8.49 -9.96 -19.51
C MET A 11 -7.99 -8.50 -19.50
N ASN A 12 -7.99 -7.85 -18.34
CA ASN A 12 -7.43 -6.51 -18.16
C ASN A 12 -6.54 -6.44 -16.91
N PRO A 13 -5.20 -6.56 -17.08
CA PRO A 13 -4.27 -6.47 -15.98
C PRO A 13 -4.35 -5.13 -15.22
N PHE A 14 -4.78 -4.03 -15.85
CA PHE A 14 -4.91 -2.71 -15.21
C PHE A 14 -6.10 -2.62 -14.27
N LEU A 15 -7.11 -3.46 -14.44
CA LEU A 15 -8.31 -3.42 -13.62
C LEU A 15 -8.41 -4.58 -12.62
N GLY A 16 -7.58 -5.61 -12.74
CA GLY A 16 -7.62 -6.79 -11.88
C GLY A 16 -6.62 -6.79 -10.72
N GLY A 17 -6.07 -7.96 -10.41
CA GLY A 17 -5.23 -8.26 -9.26
C GLY A 17 -3.86 -7.58 -9.33
N ARG A 18 -3.78 -6.31 -8.94
CA ARG A 18 -2.53 -5.53 -8.89
C ARG A 18 -2.22 -4.89 -7.54
N ALA A 19 -0.92 -4.67 -7.34
CA ALA A 19 -0.35 -3.96 -6.20
C ALA A 19 -0.92 -4.46 -4.88
N ILE A 20 -1.72 -3.63 -4.21
CA ILE A 20 -2.23 -3.93 -2.89
C ILE A 20 -3.30 -5.01 -2.88
N ARG A 21 -4.03 -5.22 -3.99
CA ARG A 21 -5.04 -6.28 -4.10
C ARG A 21 -4.41 -7.67 -4.05
N ILE A 22 -3.24 -7.86 -4.67
CA ILE A 22 -2.43 -9.10 -4.54
C ILE A 22 -2.03 -9.33 -3.08
N CYS A 23 -1.72 -8.26 -2.35
CA CYS A 23 -1.33 -8.32 -0.95
C CYS A 23 -2.51 -8.57 0.00
N LEU A 24 -3.74 -8.25 -0.40
CA LEU A 24 -4.95 -8.56 0.36
C LEU A 24 -5.29 -10.05 0.29
N ASP A 25 -5.16 -10.66 -0.90
CA ASP A 25 -5.36 -12.11 -1.09
C ASP A 25 -4.20 -12.95 -0.54
N ARG A 26 -3.00 -12.38 -0.41
CA ARG A 26 -1.81 -13.02 0.16
C ARG A 26 -1.21 -12.16 1.27
N ARG A 27 -1.87 -12.18 2.43
CA ARG A 27 -1.48 -11.41 3.63
C ARG A 27 -0.03 -11.64 4.06
N GLU A 28 0.52 -12.82 3.83
CA GLU A 28 1.93 -13.14 4.10
C GLU A 28 2.89 -12.22 3.35
N ILE A 29 2.63 -11.94 2.06
CA ILE A 29 3.48 -11.07 1.24
C ILE A 29 3.46 -9.63 1.80
N LEU A 30 2.28 -9.15 2.20
CA LEU A 30 2.14 -7.85 2.84
C LEU A 30 2.96 -7.78 4.12
N ARG A 31 2.83 -8.79 4.99
CA ARG A 31 3.52 -8.89 6.28
C ARG A 31 5.03 -8.91 6.09
N THR A 32 5.55 -9.75 5.21
CA THR A 32 6.99 -9.83 4.93
C THR A 32 7.55 -8.48 4.49
N ARG A 33 6.87 -7.78 3.58
CA ARG A 33 7.30 -6.45 3.09
C ARG A 33 7.24 -5.38 4.17
N LEU A 34 6.12 -5.27 4.89
CA LEU A 34 5.97 -4.29 5.97
C LEU A 34 7.00 -4.51 7.07
N ARG A 35 7.20 -5.77 7.47
CA ARG A 35 8.19 -6.14 8.48
C ARG A 35 9.61 -5.80 8.05
N ALA A 36 9.95 -6.03 6.78
CA ALA A 36 11.25 -5.63 6.23
C ALA A 36 11.45 -4.10 6.25
N ILE A 37 10.43 -3.33 5.84
CA ILE A 37 10.48 -1.87 5.86
C ILE A 37 10.62 -1.34 7.30
N LEU A 38 9.86 -1.90 8.25
CA LEU A 38 9.96 -1.53 9.66
C LEU A 38 11.38 -1.77 10.19
N ARG A 39 11.97 -2.95 9.96
CA ARG A 39 13.36 -3.21 10.37
C ARG A 39 14.37 -2.29 9.69
N ALA A 40 14.19 -2.01 8.40
CA ALA A 40 15.06 -1.11 7.66
C ALA A 40 14.99 0.34 8.19
N SER A 41 13.87 0.76 8.77
CA SER A 41 13.70 2.11 9.33
C SER A 41 14.59 2.39 10.54
N ALA A 42 15.16 1.36 11.18
CA ALA A 42 16.18 1.55 12.21
C ALA A 42 17.46 2.21 11.68
N PHE A 43 17.71 2.14 10.36
CA PHE A 43 18.95 2.60 9.73
C PHE A 43 18.80 3.94 8.99
N GLY A 44 17.62 4.54 8.98
CA GLY A 44 17.40 5.80 8.30
C GLY A 44 15.93 6.21 8.22
N LYS A 45 15.71 7.46 7.81
CA LYS A 45 14.37 8.04 7.70
C LYS A 45 13.60 7.40 6.55
N LEU A 46 12.67 6.52 6.87
CA LEU A 46 11.76 5.88 5.92
C LEU A 46 10.33 6.37 6.10
N ARG A 47 9.53 6.22 5.05
CA ARG A 47 8.08 6.44 5.04
C ARG A 47 7.42 5.27 4.33
N ILE A 48 6.28 4.82 4.84
CA ILE A 48 5.48 3.78 4.20
C ILE A 48 4.40 4.45 3.36
N LEU A 49 4.25 4.03 2.11
CA LEU A 49 3.21 4.54 1.22
C LEU A 49 2.38 3.38 0.67
N PHE A 50 1.07 3.38 0.92
CA PHE A 50 0.16 2.37 0.41
C PHE A 50 -0.37 2.73 -0.98
N PRO A 51 -0.08 1.93 -2.02
CA PRO A 51 -0.60 2.14 -3.37
C PRO A 51 -2.00 1.55 -3.54
N MET A 52 -2.70 1.99 -4.58
CA MET A 52 -3.94 1.43 -5.11
C MET A 52 -5.05 1.28 -4.07
N VAL A 53 -5.06 2.18 -3.08
CA VAL A 53 -6.16 2.29 -2.13
C VAL A 53 -7.42 2.70 -2.90
N ILE A 54 -8.57 2.23 -2.42
CA ILE A 54 -9.90 2.64 -2.94
C ILE A 54 -10.91 2.92 -1.82
N SER A 55 -10.65 2.50 -0.58
CA SER A 55 -11.53 2.73 0.57
C SER A 55 -10.75 3.03 1.85
N VAL A 56 -11.45 3.54 2.87
CA VAL A 56 -10.86 3.87 4.18
C VAL A 56 -10.59 2.62 5.00
N GLU A 57 -11.47 1.62 4.91
CA GLU A 57 -11.34 0.34 5.59
C GLU A 57 -10.00 -0.32 5.24
N GLU A 58 -9.65 -0.26 3.97
CA GLU A 58 -8.38 -0.70 3.41
C GLU A 58 -7.17 -0.03 4.07
N VAL A 59 -7.26 1.26 4.42
CA VAL A 59 -6.21 1.99 5.15
C VAL A 59 -6.15 1.50 6.60
N ARG A 60 -7.29 1.39 7.26
CA ARG A 60 -7.41 0.94 8.65
C ARG A 60 -6.86 -0.47 8.86
N THR A 61 -7.20 -1.42 7.98
CA THR A 61 -6.67 -2.79 8.04
C THR A 61 -5.14 -2.82 8.00
N ARG A 62 -4.53 -1.97 7.15
CA ARG A 62 -3.07 -1.93 7.00
C ARG A 62 -2.39 -1.23 8.17
N ARG A 63 -3.03 -0.21 8.74
CA ARG A 63 -2.56 0.41 9.99
C ARG A 63 -2.59 -0.58 11.15
N ALA A 64 -3.67 -1.34 11.28
CA ALA A 64 -3.78 -2.40 12.29
C ALA A 64 -2.66 -3.44 12.11
N GLU A 65 -2.42 -3.89 10.87
CA GLU A 65 -1.32 -4.82 10.56
C GLU A 65 0.06 -4.25 10.94
N ARG A 66 0.30 -2.96 10.67
CA ARG A 66 1.54 -2.28 11.08
C ARG A 66 1.71 -2.30 12.60
N VAL A 67 0.64 -2.05 13.36
CA VAL A 67 0.69 -2.06 14.83
C VAL A 67 1.04 -3.46 15.33
N THR A 68 0.39 -4.51 14.80
CA THR A 68 0.70 -5.90 15.12
C THR A 68 2.17 -6.23 14.84
N LEU A 69 2.69 -5.87 13.67
CA LEU A 69 4.08 -6.12 13.31
C LEU A 69 5.08 -5.36 14.18
N LYS A 70 4.76 -4.13 14.62
CA LYS A 70 5.59 -3.39 15.58
C LYS A 70 5.68 -4.13 16.91
N LEU A 71 4.57 -4.66 17.42
CA LEU A 71 4.56 -5.45 18.66
C LEU A 71 5.40 -6.73 18.54
N GLU A 72 5.26 -7.46 17.43
CA GLU A 72 6.07 -8.65 17.14
C GLU A 72 7.56 -8.32 17.08
N LEU A 73 7.94 -7.28 16.35
CA LEU A 73 9.34 -6.85 16.23
C LEU A 73 9.93 -6.44 17.59
N THR A 74 9.15 -5.76 18.43
CA THR A 74 9.56 -5.43 19.81
C THR A 74 9.77 -6.70 20.63
N ALA A 75 8.85 -7.66 20.58
CA ALA A 75 8.96 -8.92 21.31
C ALA A 75 10.18 -9.75 20.87
N GLU A 76 10.56 -9.65 19.59
CA GLU A 76 11.72 -10.32 19.02
C GLU A 76 13.05 -9.53 19.18
N GLY A 77 13.01 -8.35 19.81
CA GLY A 77 14.20 -7.53 20.04
C GLY A 77 14.76 -6.85 18.78
N HIS A 78 13.94 -6.68 17.74
CA HIS A 78 14.34 -5.99 16.51
C HIS A 78 14.08 -4.48 16.62
N ALA A 79 15.11 -3.68 16.31
CA ALA A 79 14.99 -2.24 16.22
C ALA A 79 14.16 -1.81 15.00
N PHE A 80 13.39 -0.73 15.15
CA PHE A 80 12.66 -0.03 14.10
C PHE A 80 12.37 1.41 14.54
N ASP A 81 12.03 2.30 13.61
CA ASP A 81 11.56 3.65 13.92
C ASP A 81 10.09 3.62 14.37
N GLY A 82 9.86 3.90 15.65
CA GLY A 82 8.52 4.00 16.24
C GLY A 82 7.66 5.10 15.60
N SER A 83 8.30 6.15 15.08
CA SER A 83 7.68 7.33 14.48
C SER A 83 7.49 7.27 12.96
N ILE A 84 7.80 6.13 12.34
CA ILE A 84 7.68 5.95 10.89
C ILE A 84 6.30 6.38 10.35
N GLU A 85 6.31 7.39 9.49
CA GLU A 85 5.12 7.98 8.89
C GLU A 85 4.51 7.02 7.86
N VAL A 86 3.17 6.96 7.82
CA VAL A 86 2.40 6.22 6.82
C VAL A 86 1.63 7.20 5.96
N GLY A 87 1.57 6.92 4.67
CA GLY A 87 0.78 7.69 3.73
C GLY A 87 0.00 6.81 2.78
N VAL A 88 -0.92 7.44 2.07
CA VAL A 88 -1.73 6.82 1.02
C VAL A 88 -1.43 7.48 -0.32
N MET A 89 -1.32 6.65 -1.35
CA MET A 89 -1.19 7.13 -2.71
C MET A 89 -2.57 7.43 -3.29
N VAL A 90 -2.82 8.69 -3.63
CA VAL A 90 -4.04 9.13 -4.33
C VAL A 90 -3.81 8.90 -5.82
N GLU A 91 -4.17 7.70 -6.26
CA GLU A 91 -3.88 7.24 -7.63
C GLU A 91 -5.06 6.53 -8.31
N THR A 92 -6.19 6.42 -7.61
CA THR A 92 -7.45 5.90 -8.14
C THR A 92 -8.52 7.00 -8.08
N PRO A 93 -9.51 7.01 -9.00
CA PRO A 93 -10.61 7.97 -8.96
C PRO A 93 -11.42 7.84 -7.65
N ALA A 94 -11.56 6.62 -7.14
CA ALA A 94 -12.22 6.33 -5.87
C ALA A 94 -11.51 7.05 -4.69
N THR A 95 -10.21 6.85 -4.52
CA THR A 95 -9.46 7.54 -3.44
C THR A 95 -9.42 9.04 -3.63
N ALA A 96 -9.38 9.54 -4.87
CA ALA A 96 -9.48 10.98 -5.12
C ALA A 96 -10.85 11.54 -4.67
N ALA A 97 -11.95 10.81 -4.92
CA ALA A 97 -13.30 11.22 -4.53
C ALA A 97 -13.52 11.24 -3.01
N ILE A 98 -12.87 10.32 -2.28
CA ILE A 98 -12.98 10.22 -0.82
C ILE A 98 -11.76 10.76 -0.06
N ALA A 99 -10.86 11.51 -0.71
CA ALA A 99 -9.55 11.89 -0.19
C ALA A 99 -9.53 12.47 1.25
N PRO A 100 -10.54 13.25 1.70
CA PRO A 100 -10.59 13.71 3.10
C PRO A 100 -10.58 12.57 4.12
N GLN A 101 -11.24 11.45 3.83
CA GLN A 101 -11.38 10.36 4.80
C GLN A 101 -10.05 9.62 5.03
N PRO A 102 -9.29 9.17 4.01
CA PRO A 102 -7.95 8.66 4.23
C PRO A 102 -7.00 9.69 4.86
N ALA A 103 -7.16 10.98 4.58
CA ALA A 103 -6.31 12.03 5.14
C ALA A 103 -6.40 12.15 6.66
N GLU A 104 -7.56 11.87 7.25
CA GLU A 104 -7.75 11.79 8.71
C GLU A 104 -7.03 10.58 9.32
N GLU A 105 -6.77 9.56 8.50
CA GLU A 105 -6.22 8.28 8.95
C GLU A 105 -4.71 8.17 8.71
N VAL A 106 -4.05 9.07 7.98
CA VAL A 106 -2.63 8.95 7.62
C VAL A 106 -1.85 10.24 7.75
N GLU A 107 -0.52 10.14 7.86
CA GLU A 107 0.36 11.29 8.07
C GLU A 107 0.59 12.11 6.79
N PHE A 108 0.41 11.52 5.59
CA PHE A 108 0.55 12.24 4.34
C PHE A 108 -0.21 11.58 3.17
N LEU A 109 -0.57 12.41 2.19
CA LEU A 109 -1.09 11.96 0.91
C LEU A 109 -0.05 12.20 -0.19
N SER A 110 0.05 11.26 -1.14
CA SER A 110 0.90 11.39 -2.31
C SER A 110 0.08 11.21 -3.58
N ILE A 111 -0.06 12.26 -4.38
CA ILE A 111 -0.84 12.21 -5.62
C ILE A 111 0.01 11.62 -6.73
N ARG A 112 -0.47 10.55 -7.36
CA ARG A 112 0.17 9.97 -8.55
C ARG A 112 -0.71 10.12 -9.77
N THR A 113 -0.45 11.19 -10.51
CA THR A 113 -1.20 11.58 -11.71
C THR A 113 -1.16 10.54 -12.82
N ASN A 114 -0.13 9.69 -12.87
CA ASN A 114 0.01 8.69 -13.93
C ASN A 114 -1.14 7.67 -13.95
N HIS A 115 -1.41 7.05 -12.80
CA HIS A 115 -2.53 6.12 -12.67
C HIS A 115 -3.85 6.85 -12.53
N LEU A 116 -3.88 7.99 -11.82
CA LEU A 116 -5.11 8.75 -11.65
C LEU A 116 -5.69 9.17 -13.00
N ASN A 117 -4.89 9.79 -13.87
CA ASN A 117 -5.36 10.17 -15.20
C ASN A 117 -5.77 8.95 -16.03
N GLN A 118 -5.04 7.83 -15.97
CA GLN A 118 -5.37 6.62 -16.71
C GLN A 118 -6.75 6.06 -16.30
N TYR A 119 -7.01 5.95 -15.00
CA TYR A 119 -8.28 5.43 -14.51
C TYR A 119 -9.43 6.43 -14.64
N THR A 120 -9.16 7.74 -14.49
CA THR A 120 -10.18 8.78 -14.66
C THR A 120 -10.60 8.94 -16.12
N THR A 121 -9.64 8.90 -17.06
CA THR A 121 -9.93 9.08 -18.50
C THR A 121 -10.29 7.77 -19.21
N ALA A 122 -10.13 6.63 -18.53
CA ALA A 122 -10.21 5.29 -19.13
C ALA A 122 -9.27 5.08 -20.33
N LEU A 123 -8.24 5.92 -20.48
CA LEU A 123 -7.24 5.80 -21.54
C LEU A 123 -6.05 4.99 -21.03
N ASN A 124 -5.85 3.80 -21.62
CA ASN A 124 -4.65 3.02 -21.36
C ASN A 124 -3.42 3.78 -21.85
N ARG A 125 -2.38 3.82 -21.02
CA ARG A 125 -1.10 4.44 -21.34
C ARG A 125 -0.07 3.44 -21.89
N GLY A 126 -0.39 2.14 -21.84
CA GLY A 126 0.42 1.09 -22.46
C GLY A 126 0.19 1.04 -23.97
N LYS A 127 1.28 0.81 -24.72
CA LYS A 127 1.19 0.33 -26.11
C LYS A 127 0.52 -1.04 -26.15
#